data_AF-A0A8X6LLA6-F1
#
_entry.id   AF-A0A8X6LLA6-F1
#
_cell.length_a   1.000
_cell.length_b   1.000
_cell.length_c   1.000
_cell.angle_alpha   90.00
_cell.angle_beta   90.00
_cell.angle_gamma   90.00
#
_symmetry.space_group_name_H-M   'P 1'
#
loop_
_entity.id
_entity.type
_entity.pdbx_description
1 polymer ?
#
loop_
_entity_poly.entity_id
_entity_poly.type
_entity_poly.pdbx_seq_one_letter_code
_entity_poly.pdbx_strand_id
1 'polypeptide(L)'
;MKTFLISCLIVLTLCVAATLQCPSNQHRVTCGTACPITCKNRNNPPQFCTLQCYIGCACNDGYVKLKNNSGPCVKPSECPDN
;
A
#
# COMPACT_ATOMS: atom_id res chain seq x y z
N MET A 1 2.60 -10.08 -38.53
CA MET A 1 2.57 -8.61 -38.26
C MET A 1 1.36 -8.21 -37.42
N LYS A 2 0.12 -8.51 -37.84
CA LYS A 2 -1.10 -8.24 -37.02
C LYS A 2 -1.15 -8.98 -35.68
N THR A 3 -0.62 -10.20 -35.60
CA THR A 3 -0.52 -10.98 -34.36
C THR A 3 0.42 -10.36 -33.31
N PHE A 4 1.51 -9.71 -33.75
CA PHE A 4 2.42 -8.97 -32.86
C PHE A 4 1.79 -7.68 -32.33
N LEU A 5 0.97 -7.00 -33.13
CA LEU A 5 0.21 -5.83 -32.68
C LEU A 5 -0.85 -6.22 -31.65
N ILE A 6 -1.56 -7.34 -31.89
CA ILE A 6 -2.56 -7.86 -30.96
C ILE A 6 -1.91 -8.30 -29.64
N SER A 7 -0.77 -9.00 -29.66
CA SER A 7 -0.08 -9.37 -28.43
C SER A 7 0.45 -8.15 -27.67
N CYS A 8 0.98 -7.15 -28.36
CA CYS A 8 1.44 -5.91 -27.75
C CYS A 8 0.29 -5.15 -27.10
N LEU A 9 -0.87 -5.06 -27.76
CA LEU A 9 -2.08 -4.44 -27.21
C LEU A 9 -2.61 -5.20 -25.98
N ILE A 10 -2.58 -6.53 -25.98
CA ILE A 10 -2.99 -7.36 -24.83
C ILE A 10 -2.01 -7.18 -23.66
N VAL A 11 -0.70 -7.12 -23.92
CA VAL A 11 0.32 -6.84 -22.90
C VAL A 11 0.13 -5.43 -22.35
N LEU A 12 -0.10 -4.43 -23.20
CA LEU A 12 -0.39 -3.05 -22.80
C LEU A 12 -1.65 -2.96 -21.94
N THR A 13 -2.74 -3.63 -22.29
CA THR A 13 -3.98 -3.60 -21.53
C THR A 13 -3.85 -4.30 -20.17
N LEU A 14 -3.13 -5.43 -20.11
CA LEU A 14 -2.79 -6.11 -18.85
C LEU A 14 -1.88 -5.25 -17.95
N CYS A 15 -0.90 -4.56 -18.53
CA CYS A 15 -0.03 -3.64 -17.79
C CYS A 15 -0.80 -2.48 -17.14
N VAL A 16 -1.84 -1.96 -17.81
CA VAL A 16 -2.64 -0.83 -17.28
C VAL A 16 -3.50 -1.24 -16.08
N ALA A 17 -4.03 -2.47 -16.06
CA ALA A 17 -4.90 -2.95 -14.97
C ALA A 17 -4.18 -3.09 -13.61
N ALA A 18 -2.86 -3.25 -13.61
CA ALA A 18 -2.06 -3.44 -12.39
C ALA A 18 -1.97 -2.18 -11.49
N THR A 19 -2.52 -1.04 -11.93
CA THR A 19 -2.35 0.25 -11.25
C THR A 19 -3.43 0.59 -10.23
N LEU A 20 -4.57 -0.13 -10.22
CA LEU A 20 -5.73 0.25 -9.39
C LEU A 20 -5.90 -0.57 -8.11
N GLN A 21 -5.19 -1.69 -7.96
CA GLN A 21 -5.34 -2.61 -6.83
C GLN A 21 -4.27 -2.36 -5.75
N CYS A 22 -4.67 -2.47 -4.49
CA CYS A 22 -3.72 -2.38 -3.39
C CYS A 22 -2.78 -3.59 -3.41
N PRO A 23 -1.48 -3.39 -3.08
CA PRO A 23 -0.56 -4.52 -2.95
C PRO A 23 -0.97 -5.47 -1.82
N SER A 24 -0.29 -6.61 -1.71
CA SER A 24 -0.54 -7.58 -0.64
C SER A 24 -0.57 -6.93 0.76
N ASN A 25 -1.44 -7.50 1.62
CA ASN A 25 -1.66 -7.07 3.00
C ASN A 25 -2.21 -5.64 3.15
N GLN A 26 -2.86 -5.13 2.10
CA GLN A 26 -3.50 -3.82 2.09
C GLN A 26 -4.91 -3.89 1.51
N HIS A 27 -5.76 -2.95 1.90
CA HIS A 27 -7.10 -2.77 1.35
C HIS A 27 -7.34 -1.33 0.95
N ARG A 28 -8.24 -1.12 -0.01
CA ARG A 28 -8.63 0.22 -0.46
C ARG A 28 -9.48 0.89 0.62
N VAL A 29 -9.18 2.16 0.88
CA VAL A 29 -9.95 3.02 1.79
C VAL A 29 -10.28 4.34 1.10
N THR A 30 -11.50 4.82 1.32
CA THR A 30 -11.97 6.16 0.91
C THR A 30 -11.77 7.20 2.01
N CYS A 31 -11.56 6.77 3.25
CA CYS A 31 -11.11 7.61 4.36
C CYS A 31 -10.35 6.75 5.38
N GLY A 32 -9.03 6.67 5.23
CA GLY A 32 -8.12 6.06 6.19
C GLY A 32 -7.41 7.11 7.06
N THR A 33 -6.62 6.63 8.02
CA THR A 33 -5.77 7.49 8.86
C THR A 33 -4.67 8.19 8.05
N ALA A 34 -4.43 9.47 8.35
CA ALA A 34 -3.28 10.22 7.83
C ALA A 34 -1.95 9.86 8.51
N CYS A 35 -2.02 9.14 9.65
CA CYS A 35 -0.88 8.75 10.47
C CYS A 35 -0.82 7.23 10.59
N PRO A 36 -0.40 6.51 9.54
CA PRO A 36 -0.30 5.06 9.60
C PRO A 36 0.79 4.63 10.58
N ILE A 37 0.60 3.44 11.17
CA ILE A 37 1.65 2.78 11.93
C ILE A 37 2.69 2.23 10.97
N THR A 38 3.95 2.52 11.25
CA THR A 38 5.12 2.09 10.51
C THR A 38 6.04 1.28 11.43
N CYS A 39 7.00 0.56 10.84
CA CYS A 39 8.05 -0.10 11.62
C CYS A 39 8.80 0.85 12.57
N LYS A 40 8.93 2.13 12.18
CA LYS A 40 9.62 3.16 12.98
C LYS A 40 8.82 3.63 14.20
N ASN A 41 7.49 3.71 14.09
CA ASN A 41 6.64 4.26 15.15
C ASN A 41 5.77 3.22 15.88
N ARG A 42 5.83 1.92 15.51
CA ARG A 42 5.04 0.85 16.15
C ARG A 42 5.15 0.77 17.67
N ASN A 43 6.32 1.13 18.21
CA ASN A 43 6.61 1.08 19.66
C ASN A 43 6.24 2.41 20.35
N ASN A 44 6.06 3.48 19.59
CA ASN A 44 5.65 4.79 20.07
C ASN A 44 4.70 5.42 19.04
N PRO A 45 3.46 4.91 18.94
CA PRO A 45 2.52 5.33 17.92
C PRO A 45 2.13 6.80 18.12
N PRO A 46 1.80 7.53 17.05
CA PRO A 46 1.39 8.93 17.16
C PRO A 46 0.12 9.06 18.03
N GLN A 47 0.22 9.80 19.13
CA GLN A 47 -0.91 10.06 20.03
C GLN A 47 -1.93 11.03 19.42
N PHE A 48 -1.45 11.94 18.57
CA PHE A 48 -2.27 12.91 17.87
C PHE A 48 -2.14 12.70 16.37
N CYS A 49 -3.28 12.71 15.68
CA CYS A 49 -3.34 12.71 14.24
C CYS A 49 -4.37 13.73 13.75
N THR A 50 -4.07 14.37 12.63
CA THR A 50 -5.02 15.22 11.91
C THR A 50 -6.22 14.40 11.41
N LEU A 51 -7.40 15.00 11.40
CA LEU A 51 -8.64 14.36 10.93
C LEU A 51 -8.80 14.33 9.40
N GLN A 52 -7.71 14.54 8.64
CA GLN A 52 -7.75 14.49 7.18
C GLN A 52 -7.91 13.04 6.70
N CYS A 53 -8.83 12.81 5.76
CA CYS A 53 -9.03 11.49 5.16
C CYS A 53 -7.88 11.16 4.21
N TYR A 54 -7.20 10.03 4.46
CA TYR A 54 -6.29 9.43 3.48
C TYR A 54 -7.09 8.52 2.52
N ILE A 55 -7.10 8.86 1.23
CA ILE A 55 -7.67 8.00 0.18
C ILE A 55 -6.53 7.19 -0.45
N GLY A 56 -6.64 5.86 -0.43
CA GLY A 56 -5.59 5.01 -0.97
C GLY A 56 -5.61 3.60 -0.39
N CYS A 57 -4.42 3.07 -0.10
CA CYS A 57 -4.23 1.72 0.43
C CYS A 57 -3.77 1.75 1.89
N ALA A 58 -4.62 1.27 2.79
CA ALA A 58 -4.30 1.08 4.19
C ALA A 58 -3.79 -0.34 4.44
N CYS A 59 -2.90 -0.53 5.42
CA CYS A 59 -2.51 -1.87 5.85
C CYS A 59 -3.71 -2.60 6.46
N ASN A 60 -3.81 -3.91 6.24
CA ASN A 60 -4.76 -4.75 6.95
C ASN A 60 -4.42 -4.81 8.45
N ASP A 61 -5.40 -5.20 9.27
CA ASP A 61 -5.21 -5.36 10.71
C ASP A 61 -4.04 -6.31 11.02
N GLY A 62 -3.21 -5.92 11.99
CA GLY A 62 -2.00 -6.65 12.36
C GLY A 62 -0.79 -6.42 11.45
N TYR A 63 -0.90 -5.60 10.40
CA TYR A 63 0.21 -5.20 9.54
C TYR A 63 0.57 -3.72 9.72
N VAL A 64 1.86 -3.41 9.52
CA VAL A 64 2.41 -2.05 9.62
C VAL A 64 3.16 -1.69 8.33
N LYS A 65 3.21 -0.39 8.00
CA LYS A 65 4.00 0.09 6.86
C LYS A 65 5.49 -0.13 7.14
N LEU A 66 6.23 -0.66 6.16
CA LEU A 66 7.67 -0.87 6.34
C LEU A 66 8.45 0.43 6.55
N LYS A 67 8.09 1.51 5.85
CA LYS A 67 8.78 2.82 5.93
C LYS A 67 7.82 3.99 6.11
N ASN A 68 7.17 4.40 5.03
CA ASN A 68 6.35 5.62 4.94
C ASN A 68 4.89 5.27 4.58
N ASN A 69 4.10 6.27 4.22
CA ASN A 69 2.70 6.12 3.80
C ASN A 69 2.52 5.32 2.50
N SER A 70 3.61 5.12 1.73
CA SER A 70 3.67 4.26 0.56
C SER A 70 4.59 3.06 0.79
N GLY A 71 4.32 1.97 0.07
CA GLY A 71 5.11 0.74 0.15
C GLY A 71 4.39 -0.43 0.85
N PRO A 72 5.12 -1.53 1.08
CA PRO A 72 4.56 -2.78 1.55
C PRO A 72 4.12 -2.70 3.02
N CYS A 73 3.09 -3.47 3.34
CA CYS A 73 2.67 -3.74 4.70
C CYS A 73 3.19 -5.11 5.13
N VAL A 74 3.89 -5.13 6.25
CA VAL A 74 4.59 -6.29 6.80
C VAL A 74 4.07 -6.56 8.22
N LYS A 75 4.28 -7.78 8.72
CA LYS A 75 4.02 -8.06 10.14
C LYS A 75 5.03 -7.27 10.98
N PRO A 76 4.68 -6.86 12.21
CA PRO A 76 5.65 -6.25 13.12
C PRO A 76 6.91 -7.11 13.28
N SER A 77 6.80 -8.43 13.37
CA SER A 77 7.96 -9.33 13.46
C SER A 77 8.93 -9.27 12.27
N GLU A 78 8.52 -8.69 11.14
CA GLU A 78 9.33 -8.58 9.90
C GLU A 78 9.97 -7.20 9.74
N CYS A 79 9.75 -6.29 10.68
CA CYS A 79 10.45 -5.00 10.66
C CYS A 79 11.95 -5.18 10.96
N PRO A 80 12.82 -4.38 10.34
CA PRO A 80 14.23 -4.35 10.70
C PRO A 80 14.40 -3.93 12.17
N ASP A 81 15.37 -4.55 12.84
CA ASP A 81 15.85 -4.10 14.13
C ASP A 81 16.50 -2.72 13.96
N ASN A 82 16.17 -1.78 14.84
CA ASN A 82 16.69 -0.39 14.78
C ASN A 82 18.14 -0.32 15.23
#